data_AF-A0A379FNW1-F1
#
_entry.id   AF-A0A379FNW1-F1
#
_cell.length_a   1.000
_cell.length_b   1.000
_cell.length_c   1.000
_cell.angle_alpha   90.00
_cell.angle_beta   90.00
_cell.angle_gamma   90.00
#
_symmetry.space_group_name_H-M   'P 1'
#
loop_
_entity.id
_entity.type
_entity.pdbx_description
1 polymer ?
#
loop_
_entity_poly.entity_id
_entity_poly.type
_entity_poly.pdbx_seq_one_letter_code
_entity_poly.pdbx_strand_id
1 'polypeptide(L)'
;MNNKPSWPLVLKNSKTIVLWGSDLIKNQQANWWCPDHDVYEYYEQLKAKAANGEIKVISIDPIITSTHDYLGRANVQHIAINPQADVPLQLAIATRFTLKTYMIKPS
;
A
#
# COMPACT_ATOMS: atom_id res chain seq x y z
N MET A 1 -14.32 15.40 18.34
CA MET A 1 -12.99 15.41 17.68
C MET A 1 -13.18 14.82 16.29
N ASN A 2 -12.96 15.60 15.23
CA ASN A 2 -13.09 15.13 13.85
C ASN A 2 -11.79 14.44 13.43
N ASN A 3 -11.68 13.13 13.68
CA ASN A 3 -10.52 12.33 13.29
C ASN A 3 -10.63 11.96 11.80
N LYS A 4 -10.52 12.96 10.91
CA LYS A 4 -10.49 12.70 9.47
C LYS A 4 -9.18 11.96 9.14
N PRO A 5 -9.24 10.82 8.43
CA PRO A 5 -8.04 10.08 8.08
C PRO A 5 -7.08 10.95 7.26
N SER A 6 -5.78 10.74 7.43
CA SER A 6 -4.70 11.52 6.82
C SER A 6 -4.59 11.41 5.29
N TRP A 7 -5.60 10.84 4.62
CA TRP A 7 -5.67 10.62 3.17
C TRP A 7 -5.32 11.84 2.32
N PRO A 8 -5.81 13.06 2.61
CA PRO A 8 -5.39 14.23 1.84
C PRO A 8 -3.87 14.45 1.83
N LEU A 9 -3.20 14.20 2.96
CA LEU A 9 -1.74 14.32 3.06
C LEU A 9 -1.02 13.16 2.40
N VAL A 10 -1.55 11.93 2.51
CA VAL A 10 -1.00 10.75 1.84
C VAL A 10 -1.04 10.93 0.33
N LEU A 11 -2.20 11.30 -0.23
CA LEU A 11 -2.39 11.50 -1.67
C LEU A 11 -1.58 12.67 -2.22
N LYS A 12 -1.25 13.65 -1.37
CA LYS A 12 -0.44 14.82 -1.74
C LYS A 12 1.06 14.52 -1.75
N ASN A 13 1.56 13.74 -0.78
CA ASN A 13 3.00 13.66 -0.51
C ASN A 13 3.64 12.31 -0.88
N SER A 14 2.86 11.23 -0.99
CA SER A 14 3.40 9.90 -1.28
C SER A 14 3.71 9.72 -2.77
N LYS A 15 4.93 9.26 -3.07
CA LYS A 15 5.31 8.78 -4.43
C LYS A 15 4.98 7.29 -4.61
N THR A 16 5.08 6.54 -3.52
CA THR A 16 4.85 5.10 -3.50
C THR A 16 3.99 4.75 -2.30
N ILE A 17 2.98 3.90 -2.50
CA ILE A 17 2.16 3.32 -1.43
C ILE A 17 2.31 1.81 -1.51
N VAL A 18 2.68 1.21 -0.37
CA VAL A 18 2.79 -0.25 -0.23
C VAL A 18 1.61 -0.74 0.61
N LEU A 19 0.75 -1.54 -0.01
CA LEU A 19 -0.34 -2.28 0.63
C LEU A 19 0.18 -3.67 0.98
N TRP A 20 0.50 -3.90 2.24
CA TRP A 20 1.07 -5.17 2.71
C TRP A 20 0.01 -5.93 3.50
N GLY A 21 -0.46 -7.07 2.99
CA GLY A 21 -1.50 -7.89 3.61
C GLY A 21 -2.80 -7.12 3.88
N SER A 22 -3.15 -6.17 3.00
CA SER A 22 -4.24 -5.21 3.24
C SER A 22 -5.18 -5.10 2.04
N ASP A 23 -6.48 -5.19 2.32
CA ASP A 23 -7.56 -5.00 1.37
C ASP A 23 -8.50 -3.87 1.85
N LEU A 24 -8.15 -2.64 1.50
CA LEU A 24 -8.87 -1.40 1.87
C LEU A 24 -10.38 -1.45 1.58
N ILE A 25 -10.76 -2.00 0.42
CA ILE A 25 -12.17 -2.07 -0.02
C ILE A 25 -13.00 -2.96 0.91
N LYS A 26 -12.45 -4.08 1.38
CA LYS A 26 -13.15 -4.97 2.32
C LYS A 26 -13.01 -4.50 3.76
N ASN A 27 -11.82 -4.06 4.16
CA ASN A 27 -11.50 -3.77 5.55
C ASN A 27 -12.32 -2.59 6.11
N GLN A 28 -12.66 -1.61 5.28
CA GLN A 28 -13.42 -0.43 5.71
C GLN A 28 -14.94 -0.62 5.71
N GLN A 29 -15.46 -1.76 5.25
CA GLN A 29 -16.89 -2.07 5.33
C GLN A 29 -17.31 -2.48 6.75
N ALA A 30 -16.37 -2.97 7.55
CA ALA A 30 -16.59 -3.36 8.94
C ALA A 30 -15.99 -2.31 9.89
N ASN A 31 -16.72 -1.21 10.11
CA ASN A 31 -16.36 -0.24 11.14
C ASN A 31 -17.03 -0.57 12.47
N TRP A 32 -16.33 -0.31 13.58
CA TRP A 32 -16.87 -0.46 14.95
C TRP A 32 -18.05 0.49 15.22
N TRP A 33 -18.17 1.56 14.43
CA TRP A 33 -19.25 2.53 14.44
C TRP A 33 -19.93 2.59 13.07
N CYS A 34 -21.06 3.29 12.97
CA CYS A 34 -21.74 3.53 11.70
C CYS A 34 -20.72 4.06 10.67
N PRO A 35 -20.49 3.36 9.55
CA PRO A 35 -19.48 3.76 8.59
C PRO A 35 -19.90 5.06 7.92
N ASP A 36 -19.17 6.14 8.20
CA ASP A 36 -19.17 7.31 7.33
C ASP A 36 -18.45 6.90 6.04
N HIS A 37 -19.18 6.83 4.93
CA HIS A 37 -18.66 6.42 3.61
C HIS A 37 -17.63 7.41 3.01
N ASP A 38 -17.15 8.38 3.79
CA ASP A 38 -16.20 9.43 3.43
C ASP A 38 -14.85 8.91 2.92
N VAL A 39 -14.47 7.65 3.22
CA VAL A 39 -13.18 7.08 2.80
C VAL A 39 -13.13 6.66 1.33
N TYR A 40 -14.28 6.38 0.71
CA TYR A 40 -14.34 5.89 -0.67
C TYR A 40 -13.96 6.96 -1.69
N GLU A 41 -14.22 8.24 -1.40
CA GLU A 41 -13.80 9.35 -2.27
C GLU A 41 -12.27 9.40 -2.42
N TYR A 42 -11.52 9.14 -1.34
CA TYR A 42 -10.07 9.08 -1.39
C TYR A 42 -9.55 7.86 -2.16
N TYR A 43 -10.31 6.77 -2.24
CA TYR A 43 -9.95 5.60 -3.02
C TYR A 43 -10.13 5.84 -4.52
N GLU A 44 -11.15 6.58 -4.93
CA GLU A 44 -11.29 7.04 -6.32
C GLU A 44 -10.12 7.98 -6.70
N GLN A 45 -9.74 8.89 -5.81
CA GLN A 45 -8.57 9.75 -6.04
C GLN A 45 -7.27 8.93 -6.13
N LEU A 46 -7.07 7.94 -5.26
CA LEU A 46 -5.93 7.04 -5.32
C LEU A 46 -5.90 6.27 -6.66
N LYS A 47 -7.05 5.77 -7.11
CA LYS A 47 -7.20 5.06 -8.38
C LYS A 47 -6.79 5.93 -9.56
N ALA A 48 -7.29 7.16 -9.62
CA ALA A 48 -6.91 8.11 -10.66
C ALA A 48 -5.41 8.39 -10.65
N LYS A 49 -4.82 8.63 -9.47
CA LYS A 49 -3.38 8.88 -9.33
C LYS A 49 -2.52 7.67 -9.70
N ALA A 50 -2.96 6.46 -9.40
CA ALA A 50 -2.29 5.24 -9.82
C ALA A 50 -2.35 5.06 -11.34
N ALA A 51 -3.51 5.28 -11.96
CA ALA A 51 -3.70 5.20 -13.40
C ALA A 51 -2.87 6.25 -14.17
N ASN A 52 -2.72 7.45 -13.60
CA ASN A 52 -1.89 8.52 -14.15
C ASN A 52 -0.37 8.31 -13.91
N GLY A 53 0.02 7.29 -13.14
CA GLY A 53 1.41 7.07 -12.75
C GLY A 53 1.97 8.08 -11.74
N GLU A 54 1.12 8.92 -11.14
CA GLU A 54 1.51 9.90 -10.12
C GLU A 54 1.93 9.21 -8.80
N ILE A 55 1.24 8.13 -8.46
CA ILE A 55 1.53 7.31 -7.28
C ILE A 55 1.73 5.87 -7.73
N LYS A 56 2.91 5.31 -7.44
CA LYS A 56 3.16 3.88 -7.60
C LYS A 56 2.49 3.11 -6.47
N VAL A 57 1.61 2.17 -6.79
CA VAL A 57 1.00 1.27 -5.81
C VAL A 57 1.64 -0.11 -5.90
N ILE A 58 2.06 -0.65 -4.77
CA ILE A 58 2.61 -2.01 -4.63
C ILE A 58 1.70 -2.78 -3.68
N SER A 59 1.24 -3.95 -4.09
CA SER A 59 0.46 -4.86 -3.27
C SER A 59 1.32 -6.09 -2.97
N ILE A 60 1.64 -6.31 -1.69
CA ILE A 60 2.34 -7.49 -1.18
C ILE A 60 1.30 -8.36 -0.49
N ASP A 61 0.87 -9.41 -1.18
CA ASP A 61 -0.21 -10.29 -0.72
C ASP A 61 -0.09 -11.65 -1.44
N PRO A 62 -0.44 -12.79 -0.83
CA PRO A 62 -0.50 -14.08 -1.53
C PRO A 62 -1.52 -14.10 -2.68
N ILE A 63 -2.54 -13.25 -2.64
CA ILE A 63 -3.62 -13.22 -3.63
C ILE A 63 -3.85 -11.82 -4.20
N ILE A 64 -4.51 -11.76 -5.35
CA ILE A 64 -5.03 -10.49 -5.88
C ILE A 64 -6.22 -10.06 -5.01
N THR A 65 -6.04 -8.97 -4.25
CA THR A 65 -7.06 -8.42 -3.35
C THR A 65 -8.12 -7.62 -4.12
N SER A 66 -9.27 -7.34 -3.48
CA SER A 66 -10.29 -6.52 -4.12
C SER A 66 -9.84 -5.08 -4.34
N THR A 67 -8.99 -4.55 -3.45
CA THR A 67 -8.31 -3.25 -3.63
C THR A 67 -7.39 -3.26 -4.84
N HIS A 68 -6.60 -4.33 -5.04
CA HIS A 68 -5.77 -4.47 -6.23
C HIS A 68 -6.63 -4.40 -7.51
N ASP A 69 -7.71 -5.16 -7.55
CA ASP A 69 -8.63 -5.17 -8.70
C ASP A 69 -9.29 -3.81 -8.92
N TYR A 70 -9.76 -3.18 -7.85
CA TYR A 70 -10.44 -1.89 -7.89
C TYR A 70 -9.55 -0.76 -8.44
N LEU A 71 -8.27 -0.71 -8.05
CA LEU A 71 -7.29 0.27 -8.53
C LEU A 71 -6.84 0.00 -9.98
N GLY A 72 -7.17 -1.18 -10.52
CA GLY A 72 -6.82 -1.63 -11.85
C GLY A 72 -5.51 -2.42 -11.85
N ARG A 73 -5.57 -3.69 -12.25
CA ARG A 73 -4.43 -4.63 -12.22
C ARG A 73 -3.17 -4.13 -12.93
N ALA A 74 -3.34 -3.40 -14.03
CA ALA A 74 -2.21 -2.82 -14.77
C ALA A 74 -1.49 -1.69 -14.02
N ASN A 75 -2.17 -1.05 -13.05
CA ASN A 75 -1.67 0.12 -12.32
C ASN A 75 -1.05 -0.25 -10.97
N VAL A 76 -1.15 -1.52 -10.55
CA VAL A 76 -0.68 -2.00 -9.25
C VAL A 76 0.38 -3.07 -9.46
N GLN A 77 1.57 -2.84 -8.90
CA GLN A 77 2.60 -3.89 -8.87
C GLN A 77 2.21 -4.94 -7.83
N HIS A 78 1.90 -6.16 -8.27
CA HIS A 78 1.70 -7.28 -7.35
C HIS A 78 3.03 -7.96 -7.00
N ILE A 79 3.26 -8.23 -5.73
CA ILE A 79 4.35 -9.06 -5.23
C ILE A 79 3.70 -10.20 -4.44
N ALA A 80 3.51 -11.33 -5.12
CA ALA A 80 3.01 -12.52 -4.48
C ALA A 80 4.06 -13.12 -3.55
N ILE A 81 3.67 -13.40 -2.30
CA ILE A 81 4.49 -14.10 -1.32
C ILE A 81 3.76 -15.33 -0.81
N ASN A 82 4.52 -16.34 -0.37
CA ASN A 82 3.92 -17.48 0.32
C ASN A 82 3.24 -17.00 1.62
N PRO A 83 2.10 -17.61 2.00
CA PRO A 83 1.50 -17.35 3.31
C PRO A 83 2.53 -17.53 4.44
N GLN A 84 2.48 -16.65 5.44
CA GLN A 84 3.37 -16.64 6.62
C GLN A 84 4.86 -16.37 6.31
N ALA A 85 5.20 -15.88 5.11
CA ALA A 85 6.57 -15.55 4.71
C ALA A 85 6.92 -14.04 4.81
N ASP A 86 6.10 -13.25 5.50
CA ASP A 86 6.31 -11.80 5.67
C ASP A 86 7.62 -11.48 6.41
N VAL A 87 7.91 -12.20 7.49
CA VAL A 87 9.12 -11.97 8.31
C VAL A 87 10.40 -12.27 7.51
N PRO A 88 10.54 -13.42 6.81
CA PRO A 88 11.66 -13.63 5.89
C PRO A 88 11.84 -12.52 4.85
N LEU A 89 10.74 -12.01 4.25
CA LEU A 89 10.80 -10.92 3.29
C LEU A 89 11.34 -9.63 3.94
N GLN A 90 10.83 -9.26 5.11
CA GLN A 90 11.32 -8.09 5.85
C GLN A 90 12.80 -8.21 6.21
N LEU A 91 13.25 -9.40 6.64
CA LEU A 91 14.65 -9.67 6.95
C LEU A 91 15.53 -9.49 5.70
N ALA A 92 15.10 -10.04 4.56
CA ALA A 92 15.82 -9.90 3.30
C ALA A 92 15.94 -8.42 2.86
N ILE A 93 14.86 -7.65 2.99
CA ILE A 93 14.86 -6.20 2.71
C ILE A 93 15.87 -5.49 3.62
N ALA A 94 15.81 -5.72 4.93
CA ALA A 94 16.70 -5.10 5.91
C ALA A 94 18.18 -5.45 5.63
N THR A 95 18.49 -6.73 5.43
CA THR A 95 19.85 -7.18 5.10
C THR A 95 20.36 -6.52 3.83
N ARG A 96 19.53 -6.43 2.78
CA ARG A 96 19.91 -5.77 1.52
C ARG A 96 20.24 -4.30 1.72
N PHE A 97 19.46 -3.57 2.52
CA PHE A 97 19.74 -2.17 2.84
C PHE A 97 21.05 -2.02 3.63
N THR A 98 21.25 -2.85 4.64
CA THR A 98 22.46 -2.85 5.48
C THR A 98 23.72 -3.08 4.66
N LEU A 99 23.73 -4.09 3.79
CA LEU A 99 24.86 -4.39 2.91
C LEU A 99 25.17 -3.22 1.96
N LYS A 100 24.15 -2.57 1.38
CA LYS A 100 24.37 -1.39 0.54
C LYS A 100 24.98 -0.23 1.33
N THR A 101 24.52 0.03 2.54
CA THR A 101 25.03 1.14 3.36
C THR A 101 26.50 0.92 3.76
N TYR A 102 26.88 -0.31 4.14
CA TYR A 102 28.27 -0.64 4.47
C TYR A 102 29.21 -0.59 3.26
N MET A 103 28.72 -0.83 2.04
CA MET A 103 29.52 -0.71 0.81
C MET A 103 29.71 0.72 0.30
N ILE A 104 28.98 1.73 0.84
CA ILE A 104 29.06 3.13 0.39
C ILE A 104 29.91 4.00 1.35
N LYS A 105 30.27 3.50 2.53
CA LYS A 105 31.31 4.10 3.38
C LYS A 105 32.61 3.28 3.29
N PRO A 106 33.53 3.61 2.37
CA PRO A 106 34.91 3.18 2.54
C PRO A 106 35.51 3.92 3.74
N SER A 107 36.34 3.20 4.51
CA SER A 107 37.23 3.71 5.55
C SER A 107 38.17 4.79 5.01
#